data_AF-A0A845MIH6-F1
#
_entry.id   AF-A0A845MIH6-F1
#
_cell.length_a   1.000
_cell.length_b   1.000
_cell.length_c   1.000
_cell.angle_alpha   90.00
_cell.angle_beta   90.00
_cell.angle_gamma   90.00
#
_symmetry.space_group_name_H-M   'P 1'
#
loop_
_entity.id
_entity.type
_entity.pdbx_description
1 polymer ?
#
loop_
_entity_poly.entity_id
_entity_poly.type
_entity_poly.pdbx_seq_one_letter_code
_entity_poly.pdbx_strand_id
1 'polypeptide(L)'
;MRYSYKLAICGTIFFAASSCFGNPDYLPSRIAAYGPEDCKPVVEQEIDRLHIDRQKITKIDYITFYISDSESGNEYNYQGWINFNNCTGNYVVNMNKSCQILSEYPMGSCRLEDVLAKK
;
A
#
# COMPACT_ATOMS: atom_id res chain seq x y z
N MET A 1 -30.51 12.72 46.66
CA MET A 1 -29.99 14.04 46.24
C MET A 1 -28.54 14.13 46.65
N ARG A 2 -27.67 14.40 45.66
CA ARG A 2 -26.23 14.69 45.84
C ARG A 2 -26.07 16.11 46.37
N TYR A 3 -25.12 16.35 47.27
CA TYR A 3 -24.17 17.47 47.25
C TYR A 3 -23.19 17.29 48.41
N SER A 4 -21.91 17.10 48.11
CA SER A 4 -20.84 17.27 49.09
C SER A 4 -19.64 17.85 48.36
N TYR A 5 -19.36 19.10 48.70
CA TYR A 5 -18.25 19.91 48.24
C TYR A 5 -16.92 19.25 48.64
N LYS A 6 -16.03 19.08 47.67
CA LYS A 6 -14.60 18.93 47.93
C LYS A 6 -13.83 19.83 46.96
N LEU A 7 -13.71 21.10 47.35
CA LEU A 7 -12.62 21.96 46.89
C LEU A 7 -11.51 21.82 47.93
N ALA A 8 -10.44 21.13 47.57
CA ALA A 8 -9.20 21.15 48.34
C ALA A 8 -8.01 21.14 47.37
N ILE A 9 -7.44 22.34 47.25
CA ILE A 9 -6.01 22.61 47.28
C ILE A 9 -5.22 22.16 46.04
N CYS A 10 -5.18 23.14 45.13
CA CYS A 10 -4.06 23.53 44.29
C CYS A 10 -2.69 23.23 44.94
N GLY A 11 -1.79 22.61 44.18
CA GLY A 11 -0.36 22.77 44.40
C GLY A 11 0.41 21.47 44.60
N THR A 12 0.82 20.84 43.50
CA THR A 12 2.16 20.23 43.42
C THR A 12 2.64 20.25 41.97
N ILE A 13 3.49 21.25 41.69
CA ILE A 13 4.77 21.12 40.99
C ILE A 13 4.73 20.66 39.53
N PHE A 14 4.77 21.67 38.66
CA PHE A 14 5.44 21.62 37.37
C PHE A 14 6.91 21.19 37.56
N PHE A 15 7.26 19.96 37.20
CA PHE A 15 8.57 19.67 36.62
C PHE A 15 8.34 19.35 35.15
N ALA A 16 8.31 20.41 34.33
CA ALA A 16 8.49 20.28 32.90
C ALA A 16 9.96 19.90 32.64
N ALA A 17 10.28 18.62 32.76
CA ALA A 17 11.43 18.06 32.07
C ALA A 17 11.02 17.83 30.60
N SER A 18 10.79 18.92 29.87
CA SER A 18 10.85 18.89 28.41
C SER A 18 12.32 18.70 28.04
N SER A 19 12.80 17.47 28.20
CA SER A 19 14.05 17.06 27.60
C SER A 19 13.84 17.07 26.10
N CYS A 20 14.21 18.19 25.47
CA CYS A 20 14.63 18.20 24.09
C CYS A 20 15.90 17.34 24.00
N PHE A 21 15.74 16.02 24.08
CA PHE A 21 16.68 15.11 23.45
C PHE A 21 16.46 15.30 21.95
N GLY A 22 17.08 16.35 21.42
CA GLY A 22 17.35 16.45 20.01
C GLY A 22 18.28 15.30 19.67
N ASN A 23 17.72 14.22 19.15
CA ASN A 23 18.49 13.32 18.31
C ASN A 23 18.72 14.06 17.00
N PRO A 24 19.96 14.47 16.68
CA PRO A 24 20.30 15.02 15.38
C PRO A 24 20.53 13.88 14.38
N ASP A 25 19.76 12.79 14.47
CA ASP A 25 19.66 11.82 13.38
C ASP A 25 18.54 12.30 12.45
N TYR A 26 18.87 13.44 11.86
CA TYR A 26 18.22 14.01 10.69
C TYR A 26 18.02 12.89 9.68
N LEU A 27 16.75 12.64 9.37
CA LEU A 27 16.19 12.08 8.13
C LEU A 27 17.08 11.01 7.47
N PRO A 28 16.67 9.72 7.42
CA PRO A 28 17.38 8.76 6.60
C PRO A 28 17.59 9.38 5.21
N SER A 29 18.84 9.65 4.84
CA SER A 29 19.21 10.36 3.60
C SER A 29 18.95 9.50 2.35
N ARG A 30 18.34 8.33 2.56
CA ARG A 30 17.62 7.62 1.53
C ARG A 30 16.19 8.12 1.61
N ILE A 31 15.84 9.02 0.71
CA ILE A 31 14.51 9.00 0.11
C ILE A 31 14.26 7.51 -0.14
N ALA A 32 13.38 6.87 0.64
CA ALA A 32 13.00 5.50 0.35
C ALA A 32 12.49 5.57 -1.08
N ALA A 33 13.28 5.05 -2.03
CA ALA A 33 12.91 5.08 -3.41
C ALA A 33 11.63 4.26 -3.47
N TYR A 34 10.49 4.93 -3.62
CA TYR A 34 9.18 4.30 -3.70
C TYR A 34 9.29 3.24 -4.80
N GLY A 35 9.27 1.97 -4.42
CA GLY A 35 9.38 0.84 -5.33
C GLY A 35 7.99 0.31 -5.70
N PRO A 36 7.90 -0.60 -6.68
CA PRO A 36 6.62 -1.20 -7.04
C PRO A 36 5.97 -1.97 -5.87
N GLU A 37 6.77 -2.50 -4.94
CA GLU A 37 6.34 -3.21 -3.73
C GLU A 37 5.56 -2.31 -2.77
N ASP A 38 5.82 -1.00 -2.77
CA ASP A 38 5.08 -0.04 -1.94
C ASP A 38 3.61 0.09 -2.36
N CYS A 39 3.27 -0.33 -3.59
CA CYS A 39 1.90 -0.40 -4.08
C CYS A 39 1.15 -1.66 -3.65
N LYS A 40 1.77 -2.56 -2.87
CA LYS A 40 1.13 -3.78 -2.36
C LYS A 40 -0.24 -3.53 -1.73
N PRO A 41 -0.43 -2.55 -0.82
CA PRO A 41 -1.74 -2.32 -0.19
C PRO A 41 -2.85 -2.00 -1.21
N VAL A 42 -2.52 -1.32 -2.31
CA VAL A 42 -3.47 -1.01 -3.37
C VAL A 42 -3.87 -2.27 -4.14
N VAL A 43 -2.90 -3.14 -4.49
CA VAL A 43 -3.18 -4.40 -5.16
C VAL A 43 -4.02 -5.34 -4.26
N GLU A 44 -3.74 -5.36 -2.96
CA GLU A 44 -4.52 -6.14 -1.99
C GLU A 44 -5.96 -5.64 -1.86
N GLN A 45 -6.15 -4.32 -1.79
CA GLN A 45 -7.47 -3.70 -1.79
C GLN A 45 -8.23 -4.03 -3.07
N GLU A 46 -7.55 -4.08 -4.21
CA GLU A 46 -8.15 -4.36 -5.50
C GLU A 46 -8.59 -5.83 -5.61
N ILE A 47 -7.77 -6.77 -5.10
CA ILE A 47 -8.14 -8.18 -4.93
C ILE A 47 -9.44 -8.31 -4.15
N ASP A 48 -9.56 -7.59 -3.03
CA ASP A 48 -10.76 -7.62 -2.18
C ASP A 48 -11.97 -6.98 -2.88
N ARG A 49 -11.77 -5.82 -3.54
CA ARG A 49 -12.82 -5.10 -4.29
C ARG A 49 -13.44 -5.98 -5.37
N LEU A 50 -12.59 -6.69 -6.11
CA LEU A 50 -13.01 -7.58 -7.19
C LEU A 50 -13.55 -8.91 -6.68
N HIS A 51 -13.40 -9.23 -5.40
CA HIS A 51 -13.73 -10.53 -4.82
C HIS A 51 -12.92 -11.67 -5.48
N ILE A 52 -11.65 -11.41 -5.80
CA ILE A 52 -10.74 -12.44 -6.29
C ILE A 52 -10.50 -13.47 -5.18
N ASP A 53 -10.57 -14.76 -5.53
CA ASP A 53 -10.35 -15.85 -4.59
C ASP A 53 -8.86 -15.96 -4.25
N ARG A 54 -8.52 -15.56 -3.02
CA ARG A 54 -7.15 -15.60 -2.50
C ARG A 54 -6.56 -17.02 -2.47
N GLN A 55 -7.39 -18.07 -2.42
CA GLN A 55 -6.91 -19.46 -2.46
C GLN A 55 -6.44 -19.88 -3.85
N LYS A 56 -6.85 -19.15 -4.89
CA LYS A 56 -6.39 -19.38 -6.26
C LYS A 56 -5.08 -18.68 -6.55
N ILE A 57 -4.70 -17.66 -5.77
CA ILE A 57 -3.47 -16.89 -5.99
C ILE A 57 -2.25 -17.73 -5.62
N THR A 58 -1.32 -17.87 -6.54
CA THR A 58 -0.05 -18.58 -6.33
C THR A 58 1.10 -17.62 -6.04
N LYS A 59 1.08 -16.44 -6.66
CA LYS A 59 2.15 -15.44 -6.56
C LYS A 59 1.62 -14.07 -6.95
N ILE A 60 2.15 -13.03 -6.32
CA ILE A 60 1.99 -11.64 -6.79
C ILE A 60 3.39 -11.08 -7.00
N ASP A 61 3.69 -10.68 -8.23
CA ASP A 61 4.93 -9.98 -8.57
C ASP A 61 4.65 -8.47 -8.67
N TYR A 62 5.52 -7.67 -8.07
CA TYR A 62 5.46 -6.21 -8.16
C TYR A 62 6.62 -5.76 -9.04
N ILE A 63 6.33 -5.12 -10.17
CA ILE A 63 7.34 -4.77 -11.17
C ILE A 63 7.25 -3.31 -11.61
N THR A 64 8.38 -2.77 -12.03
CA THR A 64 8.45 -1.49 -12.75
C THR A 64 8.30 -1.75 -14.24
N PHE A 65 7.26 -1.18 -14.86
CA PHE A 65 7.02 -1.27 -16.29
C PHE A 65 7.42 0.05 -16.96
N TYR A 66 8.50 0.01 -17.74
CA TYR A 66 9.00 1.17 -18.48
C TYR A 66 8.14 1.44 -19.72
N ILE A 67 7.62 2.66 -19.84
CA ILE A 67 6.80 3.11 -20.96
C ILE A 67 7.69 3.72 -22.04
N SER A 68 8.53 4.67 -21.64
CA SER A 68 9.42 5.37 -22.56
C SER A 68 10.63 5.95 -21.83
N ASP A 69 11.75 6.05 -22.54
CA ASP A 69 12.90 6.85 -22.12
C ASP A 69 12.79 8.21 -22.81
N SER A 70 12.62 9.28 -22.03
CA SER A 70 12.57 10.65 -22.54
C SER A 70 13.79 11.45 -22.08
N GLU A 71 14.14 12.53 -22.79
CA GLU A 71 15.19 13.47 -22.33
C GLU A 71 14.89 14.07 -20.95
N SER A 72 13.61 14.09 -20.54
CA SER A 72 13.15 14.57 -19.22
C SER A 72 13.15 13.50 -18.13
N GLY A 73 13.61 12.28 -18.44
CA GLY A 73 13.66 11.13 -17.53
C GLY A 73 12.78 9.96 -17.98
N ASN A 74 12.88 8.86 -17.23
CA ASN A 74 12.19 7.62 -17.57
C ASN A 74 10.73 7.67 -17.14
N GLU A 75 9.83 7.44 -18.09
CA GLU A 75 8.41 7.25 -17.85
C GLU A 75 8.16 5.77 -17.54
N TYR A 76 7.61 5.49 -16.37
CA TYR A 76 7.35 4.14 -15.93
C TYR A 76 6.12 4.10 -15.02
N ASN A 77 5.49 2.93 -15.00
CA ASN A 77 4.39 2.55 -14.14
C ASN A 77 4.83 1.44 -13.18
N TYR A 78 4.05 1.23 -12.13
CA TYR A 78 4.13 0.06 -11.28
C TYR A 78 3.01 -0.91 -11.62
N GLN A 79 3.32 -2.21 -11.62
CA GLN A 79 2.33 -3.24 -11.91
C GLN A 79 2.36 -4.33 -10.85
N GLY A 80 1.17 -4.74 -10.41
CA GLY A 80 0.96 -5.98 -9.66
C GLY A 80 0.50 -7.08 -10.60
N TRP A 81 1.31 -8.12 -10.76
CA TRP A 81 1.02 -9.29 -11.59
C TRP A 81 0.57 -10.44 -10.71
N ILE A 82 -0.73 -10.69 -10.70
CA ILE A 82 -1.34 -11.73 -9.87
C ILE A 82 -1.44 -13.01 -10.69
N ASN A 83 -0.71 -14.04 -10.24
CA ASN A 83 -0.70 -15.38 -10.84
C ASN A 83 -1.69 -16.27 -10.09
N PHE A 84 -2.32 -17.19 -10.83
CA PHE A 84 -3.31 -18.11 -10.27
C PHE A 84 -2.96 -19.57 -10.56
N ASN A 85 -3.50 -20.50 -9.77
CA ASN A 85 -3.32 -21.94 -9.94
C ASN A 85 -4.27 -22.56 -10.98
N ASN A 86 -5.29 -21.82 -11.41
CA ASN A 86 -6.37 -22.32 -12.28
C ASN A 86 -6.39 -21.70 -13.68
N CYS A 87 -5.43 -20.82 -14.01
CA CYS A 87 -5.26 -20.28 -15.36
C CYS A 87 -3.78 -19.99 -15.66
N THR A 88 -3.42 -19.97 -16.94
CA THR A 88 -2.06 -19.59 -17.39
C THR A 88 -2.05 -18.12 -17.78
N GLY A 89 -1.26 -17.30 -17.09
CA GLY A 89 -1.16 -15.86 -17.30
C GLY A 89 -1.24 -15.09 -15.98
N ASN A 90 -1.64 -13.83 -16.06
CA ASN A 90 -1.74 -12.94 -14.90
C ASN A 90 -3.02 -12.11 -14.97
N TYR A 91 -3.53 -11.70 -13.82
CA TYR A 91 -4.36 -10.50 -13.73
C TYR A 91 -3.45 -9.33 -13.34
N VAL A 92 -3.40 -8.31 -14.19
CA VAL A 92 -2.50 -7.16 -14.01
C VAL A 92 -3.27 -5.99 -13.46
N VAL A 93 -2.78 -5.44 -12.35
CA VAL A 93 -3.19 -4.14 -11.82
C VAL A 93 -2.09 -3.14 -12.19
N ASN A 94 -2.35 -2.28 -13.17
CA ASN A 94 -1.39 -1.29 -13.66
C ASN A 94 -1.64 0.06 -13.00
N MET A 95 -0.59 0.62 -12.40
CA MET A 95 -0.65 1.78 -11.53
C MET A 95 0.42 2.81 -11.91
N ASN A 96 0.17 4.08 -11.64
CA ASN A 96 1.22 5.11 -11.75
C ASN A 96 2.21 5.05 -10.57
N LYS A 97 3.21 5.93 -10.58
CA LYS A 97 4.26 6.03 -9.53
C LYS A 97 3.72 6.37 -8.13
N SER A 98 2.49 6.86 -8.05
CA SER A 98 1.77 7.15 -6.80
C SER A 98 0.81 6.02 -6.41
N CYS A 99 0.94 4.83 -7.01
CA CYS A 99 0.08 3.67 -6.82
C CYS A 99 -1.40 3.91 -7.15
N GLN A 100 -1.73 4.91 -7.98
CA GLN A 100 -3.09 5.07 -8.46
C GLN A 100 -3.34 4.10 -9.60
N ILE A 101 -4.40 3.31 -9.50
CA ILE A 101 -4.79 2.35 -10.55
C ILE A 101 -5.16 3.12 -11.82
N LEU A 102 -4.47 2.80 -12.91
CA LEU A 102 -4.71 3.33 -14.25
C LEU A 102 -5.57 2.38 -15.08
N SER A 103 -5.32 1.08 -14.93
CA SER A 103 -6.06 0.02 -15.62
C SER A 103 -5.87 -1.32 -14.95
N GLU A 104 -6.83 -2.21 -15.19
CA GLU A 104 -6.79 -3.61 -14.76
C GLU A 104 -7.15 -4.49 -15.95
N TYR A 105 -6.40 -5.56 -16.18
CA TYR A 105 -6.67 -6.44 -17.31
C TYR A 105 -6.13 -7.86 -17.11
N PRO A 106 -6.85 -8.88 -17.62
CA PRO A 106 -6.30 -10.22 -17.70
C PRO A 106 -5.27 -10.32 -18.83
N MET A 107 -4.23 -11.12 -18.62
CA MET A 107 -3.26 -11.54 -19.62
C MET A 107 -3.28 -13.06 -19.80
N GLY A 108 -3.00 -13.52 -21.01
CA GLY A 108 -2.98 -14.94 -21.36
C GLY A 108 -4.38 -15.56 -21.37
N SER A 109 -4.48 -16.75 -20.77
CA SER A 109 -5.73 -17.50 -20.66
C SER A 109 -6.56 -17.14 -19.42
N CYS A 110 -6.05 -16.29 -18.53
CA CYS A 110 -6.80 -15.86 -17.36
C CYS A 110 -8.01 -15.01 -17.77
N ARG A 111 -9.11 -15.23 -17.07
CA ARG A 111 -10.34 -14.42 -17.15
C ARG A 111 -10.77 -14.08 -15.74
N LEU A 112 -11.46 -12.95 -15.58
CA LEU A 112 -11.83 -12.48 -14.25
C LEU A 112 -12.79 -13.47 -13.58
N GLU A 113 -13.79 -13.94 -14.33
CA GLU A 113 -14.80 -14.90 -13.88
C GLU A 113 -14.23 -16.20 -13.31
N ASP A 114 -13.09 -16.68 -13.84
CA ASP A 114 -12.46 -17.92 -13.40
C ASP A 114 -11.77 -17.75 -12.05
N VAL A 115 -11.34 -16.54 -11.71
CA VAL A 115 -10.54 -16.25 -10.50
C VAL A 115 -11.36 -15.67 -9.35
N LEU A 116 -12.64 -15.36 -9.55
CA LEU A 116 -13.53 -14.88 -8.48
C LEU A 116 -13.82 -15.96 -7.41
N ALA A 117 -14.11 -15.51 -6.20
CA ALA A 117 -14.66 -16.36 -5.14
C ALA A 117 -16.08 -16.80 -5.53
N LYS A 118 -16.40 -18.07 -5.26
CA LYS A 118 -17.77 -18.57 -5.43
C LYS A 118 -18.64 -17.97 -4.32
N LYS A 119 -19.80 -17.44 -4.69
CA LYS A 119 -20.83 -16.95 -3.75
C LYS A 119 -21.50 -18.10 -3.02
#